data_AF-A0A183D4K1-F1
#
_entry.id   AF-A0A183D4K1-F1
#
_cell.length_a   1.000
_cell.length_b   1.000
_cell.length_c   1.000
_cell.angle_alpha   90.00
_cell.angle_beta   90.00
_cell.angle_gamma   90.00
#
_symmetry.space_group_name_H-M   'P 1'
#
loop_
_entity.id
_entity.type
_entity.pdbx_description
1 polymer ?
#
loop_
_entity_poly.entity_id
_entity_poly.type
_entity_poly.pdbx_seq_one_letter_code
_entity_poly.pdbx_strand_id
1 'polypeptide(L)'
;LQIIEGAKKFDVAIIPIGGGTSAGIVGQNLERLLNEKGFTCGHEPDSVEFSTLGGWVATRASGMKKNKYGNIEDLLVHVTLITPQGYIRRQCQVPRMSSGPDLHQVVLGSEGILGVVTEATIKIFPKPEVKKYGSLIFPTFRHGVNFFREVARQHCECASLRLVDNEQFSMGQAMKIDDGSLFQGLRRKMEKLYVTSWKNFKVSNLKNEEVPLSLDP
;
A
#
# COMPACT_ATOMS: atom_id res chain seq x y z
N LEU A 1 -8.00 6.12 20.27
CA LEU A 1 -8.69 5.65 19.04
C LEU A 1 -10.19 5.48 19.27
N GLN A 2 -11.00 6.37 18.68
CA GLN A 2 -12.46 6.26 18.67
C GLN A 2 -12.91 5.73 17.30
N ILE A 3 -13.75 4.69 17.29
CA ILE A 3 -14.35 4.17 16.07
C ILE A 3 -15.80 4.64 16.06
N ILE A 4 -16.23 5.24 14.96
CA ILE A 4 -17.61 5.61 14.72
C ILE A 4 -18.14 4.71 13.60
N GLU A 5 -19.28 4.07 13.84
CA GLU A 5 -19.96 3.27 12.84
C GLU A 5 -20.34 4.14 11.64
N GLY A 6 -19.84 3.75 10.47
CA GLY A 6 -20.15 4.40 9.20
C GLY A 6 -21.32 3.71 8.48
N ALA A 7 -21.83 4.32 7.41
CA ALA A 7 -22.93 3.75 6.64
C ALA A 7 -22.54 2.39 5.98
N LYS A 8 -23.01 1.27 6.55
CA LYS A 8 -23.12 -0.12 6.02
C LYS A 8 -21.94 -0.78 5.26
N LYS A 9 -20.86 -0.08 4.89
CA LYS A 9 -19.81 -0.59 3.98
C LYS A 9 -18.37 -0.27 4.42
N PHE A 10 -18.18 0.67 5.34
CA PHE A 10 -16.90 1.02 5.94
C PHE A 10 -17.16 1.81 7.24
N ASP A 11 -16.34 1.57 8.25
CA ASP A 11 -16.35 2.35 9.49
C ASP A 11 -15.31 3.44 9.42
N VAL A 12 -15.36 4.38 10.36
CA VAL A 12 -14.48 5.54 10.39
C VAL A 12 -13.72 5.55 11.71
N ALA A 13 -12.40 5.64 11.63
CA ALA A 13 -11.54 5.85 12.79
C ALA A 13 -11.30 7.35 12.96
N ILE A 14 -11.79 7.89 14.08
CA ILE A 14 -11.42 9.23 14.56
C ILE A 14 -10.22 9.10 15.48
N ILE A 15 -9.21 9.91 15.19
CA ILE A 15 -7.94 9.99 15.90
C ILE A 15 -7.88 11.41 16.51
N PRO A 16 -8.56 11.65 17.65
CA PRO A 16 -8.64 12.97 18.27
C PRO A 16 -7.46 13.23 19.22
N ILE A 17 -7.14 14.52 19.45
CA ILE A 17 -6.04 14.95 20.32
C ILE A 17 -6.26 14.54 21.80
N GLY A 18 -7.47 14.11 22.21
CA GLY A 18 -7.80 13.75 23.60
C GLY A 18 -7.81 12.26 23.95
N GLY A 19 -7.50 11.34 23.02
CA GLY A 19 -7.76 9.90 23.20
C GLY A 19 -6.57 8.97 22.94
N GLY A 20 -5.35 9.47 23.08
CA GLY A 20 -4.10 8.70 22.92
C GLY A 20 -3.73 8.37 21.47
N THR A 21 -4.31 9.05 20.49
CA THR A 21 -3.97 8.84 19.08
C THR A 21 -4.16 10.15 18.33
N SER A 22 -3.06 10.81 17.93
CA SER A 22 -3.05 12.02 17.10
C SER A 22 -2.56 11.69 15.68
N ALA A 23 -2.50 12.66 14.77
CA ALA A 23 -1.85 12.49 13.47
C ALA A 23 -0.38 12.03 13.57
N GLY A 24 0.25 12.16 14.75
CA GLY A 24 1.60 11.63 15.01
C GLY A 24 1.68 10.12 15.22
N ILE A 25 0.56 9.37 15.19
CA ILE A 25 0.63 7.91 15.34
C ILE A 25 1.41 7.27 14.19
N VAL A 26 2.35 6.40 14.55
CA VAL A 26 3.10 5.53 13.63
C VAL A 26 2.17 4.47 13.03
N GLY A 27 2.30 4.21 11.74
CA GLY A 27 1.44 3.28 11.01
C GLY A 27 1.32 1.90 11.64
N GLN A 28 2.44 1.31 12.07
CA GLN A 28 2.45 0.01 12.75
C GLN A 28 1.61 0.02 14.04
N ASN A 29 1.70 1.08 14.83
CA ASN A 29 0.90 1.24 16.05
C ASN A 29 -0.59 1.45 15.72
N LEU A 30 -0.90 2.21 14.66
CA LEU A 30 -2.27 2.43 14.21
C LEU A 30 -2.93 1.12 13.79
N GLU A 31 -2.25 0.34 12.95
CA GLU A 31 -2.72 -0.98 12.53
C GLU A 31 -2.87 -1.93 13.72
N ARG A 32 -1.93 -1.94 14.68
CA ARG A 32 -2.07 -2.77 15.90
C ARG A 32 -3.36 -2.45 16.67
N LEU A 33 -3.60 -1.17 16.96
CA LEU A 33 -4.79 -0.72 17.70
C LEU A 33 -6.10 -1.00 16.95
N LEU A 34 -6.09 -0.90 15.62
CA LEU A 34 -7.24 -1.25 14.79
C LEU A 34 -7.49 -2.76 14.79
N ASN A 35 -6.43 -3.56 14.67
CA ASN A 35 -6.52 -5.02 14.63
C ASN A 35 -7.04 -5.60 15.95
N GLU A 36 -6.70 -5.00 17.09
CA GLU A 36 -7.26 -5.35 18.42
C GLU A 36 -8.79 -5.18 18.46
N LYS A 37 -9.32 -4.28 17.64
CA LYS A 37 -10.75 -4.01 17.50
C LYS A 37 -11.40 -4.73 16.30
N GLY A 38 -10.66 -5.59 15.59
CA GLY A 38 -11.16 -6.32 14.43
C GLY A 38 -11.15 -5.54 13.10
N PHE A 39 -10.42 -4.42 13.03
CA PHE A 39 -10.35 -3.55 11.85
C PHE A 39 -8.92 -3.38 11.30
N THR A 40 -8.80 -2.81 10.12
CA THR A 40 -7.54 -2.39 9.46
C THR A 40 -7.81 -1.13 8.63
N CYS A 41 -6.86 -0.21 8.51
CA CYS A 41 -6.97 0.86 7.50
C CYS A 41 -6.39 0.40 6.16
N GLY A 42 -5.52 -0.60 6.18
CA GLY A 42 -4.97 -1.23 4.97
C GLY A 42 -3.92 -0.40 4.26
N HIS A 43 -3.58 0.77 4.80
CA HIS A 43 -2.52 1.64 4.28
C HIS A 43 -1.15 1.18 4.78
N GLU A 44 -0.47 0.40 3.94
CA GLU A 44 0.84 -0.18 4.26
C GLU A 44 1.89 0.34 3.28
N PRO A 45 2.43 1.56 3.49
CA PRO A 45 3.66 1.98 2.80
C PRO A 45 4.84 1.14 3.31
N ASP A 46 5.90 1.00 2.51
CA ASP A 46 7.09 0.23 2.93
C ASP A 46 7.74 0.83 4.21
N SER A 47 7.50 2.11 4.49
CA SER A 47 7.92 2.82 5.71
C SER A 47 6.95 2.73 6.89
N VAL A 48 5.93 1.87 6.86
CA VAL A 48 4.84 1.81 7.86
C VAL A 48 5.32 1.70 9.32
N GLU A 49 6.49 1.12 9.53
CA GLU A 49 7.11 0.93 10.85
C GLU A 49 7.55 2.25 11.52
N PHE A 50 7.76 3.31 10.75
CA PHE A 50 8.26 4.59 11.25
C PHE A 50 7.44 5.80 10.80
N SER A 51 6.81 5.70 9.62
CA SER A 51 6.00 6.79 9.07
C SER A 51 4.69 6.97 9.84
N THR A 52 4.24 8.23 9.92
CA THR A 52 3.08 8.64 10.72
C THR A 52 1.89 9.00 9.84
N LEU A 53 0.69 8.94 10.39
CA LEU A 53 -0.54 9.30 9.69
C LEU A 53 -0.52 10.73 9.12
N GLY A 54 -0.01 11.70 9.89
CA GLY A 54 0.14 13.08 9.45
C GLY A 54 1.17 13.21 8.33
N GLY A 55 2.27 12.44 8.39
CA GLY A 55 3.24 12.34 7.32
C GLY A 55 2.61 11.81 6.03
N TRP A 56 1.80 10.75 6.12
CA TRP A 56 1.09 10.20 4.96
C TRP A 56 0.19 11.23 4.28
N VAL A 57 -0.56 12.01 5.06
CA VAL A 57 -1.40 13.10 4.54
C VAL A 57 -0.53 14.18 3.89
N ALA A 58 0.55 14.59 4.56
CA ALA A 58 1.43 15.66 4.08
C ALA A 58 2.16 15.30 2.78
N THR A 59 2.43 14.01 2.51
CA THR A 59 3.23 13.58 1.33
C THR A 59 2.43 12.80 0.28
N ARG A 60 1.11 12.67 0.43
CA ARG A 60 0.26 11.82 -0.41
C ARG A 60 0.78 10.38 -0.52
N ALA A 61 1.05 9.76 0.62
CA ALA A 61 1.60 8.41 0.66
C ALA A 61 0.72 7.39 -0.07
N SER A 62 1.38 6.41 -0.69
CA SER A 62 0.77 5.28 -1.38
C SER A 62 1.12 3.99 -0.64
N GLY A 63 0.13 3.13 -0.42
CA GLY A 63 0.30 1.84 0.24
C GLY A 63 0.38 0.67 -0.74
N MET A 64 1.01 -0.43 -0.33
CA MET A 64 1.13 -1.65 -1.12
C MET A 64 -0.24 -2.25 -1.51
N LYS A 65 -1.26 -2.06 -0.67
CA LYS A 65 -2.60 -2.64 -0.85
C LYS A 65 -3.63 -1.66 -1.44
N LYS A 66 -3.18 -0.60 -2.13
CA LYS A 66 -4.05 0.48 -2.62
C LYS A 66 -5.16 0.00 -3.55
N ASN A 67 -4.96 -1.09 -4.29
CA ASN A 67 -6.00 -1.63 -5.18
C ASN A 67 -7.27 -2.04 -4.40
N LYS A 68 -7.12 -2.44 -3.13
CA LYS A 68 -8.24 -2.82 -2.27
C LYS A 68 -8.76 -1.67 -1.39
N TYR A 69 -7.85 -0.87 -0.84
CA TYR A 69 -8.19 0.10 0.20
C TYR A 69 -8.10 1.57 -0.26
N GLY A 70 -7.46 1.84 -1.39
CA GLY A 70 -7.15 3.18 -1.87
C GLY A 70 -5.82 3.73 -1.35
N ASN A 71 -5.44 4.90 -1.87
CA ASN A 71 -4.33 5.69 -1.33
C ASN A 71 -4.80 6.57 -0.16
N ILE A 72 -3.90 7.36 0.43
CA ILE A 72 -4.25 8.18 1.59
C ILE A 72 -5.36 9.20 1.28
N GLU A 73 -5.42 9.74 0.06
CA GLU A 73 -6.47 10.65 -0.39
C GLU A 73 -7.85 9.98 -0.45
N ASP A 74 -7.90 8.67 -0.72
CA ASP A 74 -9.14 7.90 -0.75
C ASP A 74 -9.59 7.52 0.66
N LEU A 75 -8.62 7.30 1.55
CA LEU A 75 -8.85 6.93 2.94
C LEU A 75 -9.22 8.13 3.81
N LEU A 76 -8.70 9.32 3.52
CA LEU A 76 -8.91 10.52 4.32
C LEU A 76 -10.36 11.01 4.21
N VAL A 77 -11.06 11.01 5.34
CA VAL A 77 -12.44 11.53 5.47
C VAL A 77 -12.42 12.97 5.97
N HIS A 78 -11.52 13.29 6.91
CA HIS A 78 -11.44 14.61 7.53
C HIS A 78 -10.02 14.87 8.05
N VAL A 79 -9.58 16.12 8.02
CA VAL A 79 -8.28 16.55 8.51
C VAL A 79 -8.39 17.89 9.24
N THR A 80 -7.60 18.05 10.29
CA THR A 80 -7.36 19.35 10.94
C THR A 80 -5.91 19.76 10.72
N LEU A 81 -5.72 20.90 10.07
CA LEU A 81 -4.42 21.52 9.82
C LEU A 81 -4.33 22.80 10.67
N ILE A 82 -3.29 22.91 11.49
CA ILE A 82 -2.98 24.14 12.24
C ILE A 82 -1.98 24.95 11.43
N THR A 83 -2.31 26.21 11.17
CA THR A 83 -1.52 27.19 10.42
C THR A 83 -1.21 28.40 11.29
N PRO A 84 -0.25 29.27 10.92
CA PRO A 84 0.01 30.51 11.66
C PRO A 84 -1.19 31.47 11.75
N GLN A 85 -2.13 31.40 10.81
CA GLN A 85 -3.31 32.28 10.76
C GLN A 85 -4.54 31.70 11.46
N GLY A 86 -4.48 30.45 11.94
CA GLY A 86 -5.61 29.73 12.52
C GLY A 86 -5.63 28.26 12.09
N TYR A 87 -6.80 27.63 12.08
CA TYR A 87 -6.92 26.22 11.72
C TYR A 87 -7.85 26.02 10.51
N ILE A 88 -7.51 25.03 9.69
CA ILE A 88 -8.35 24.56 8.59
C ILE A 88 -8.99 23.25 9.05
N ARG A 89 -10.32 23.26 9.12
CA ARG A 89 -11.14 22.11 9.52
C ARG A 89 -12.54 22.23 8.91
N ARG A 90 -13.06 21.15 8.32
CA ARG A 90 -14.48 21.10 7.92
C ARG A 90 -15.38 20.96 9.14
N GLN A 91 -16.55 21.62 9.10
CA GLN A 91 -17.52 21.59 10.19
C GLN A 91 -18.31 20.27 10.26
N CYS A 92 -18.52 19.58 9.14
CA CYS A 92 -19.23 18.31 9.09
C CYS A 92 -18.38 17.17 8.53
N GLN A 93 -18.72 15.95 8.94
CA GLN A 93 -18.10 14.71 8.49
C GLN A 93 -19.12 13.95 7.65
N VAL A 94 -19.06 14.14 6.33
CA VAL A 94 -19.95 13.48 5.35
C VAL A 94 -19.12 12.77 4.29
N PRO A 95 -19.59 11.64 3.74
CA PRO A 95 -18.81 10.82 2.82
C PRO A 95 -18.48 11.51 1.49
N ARG A 96 -19.30 12.48 1.06
CA ARG A 96 -19.08 13.29 -0.14
C ARG A 96 -19.75 14.65 0.05
N MET A 97 -19.13 15.71 -0.47
CA MET A 97 -19.61 17.09 -0.35
C MET A 97 -19.40 17.83 -1.66
N SER A 98 -20.28 18.79 -1.97
CA SER A 98 -20.17 19.69 -3.12
C SER A 98 -20.38 21.13 -2.66
N SER A 99 -19.39 21.66 -1.93
CA SER A 99 -19.42 23.00 -1.33
C SER A 99 -18.30 23.90 -1.84
N GLY A 100 -17.95 23.77 -3.12
CA GLY A 100 -16.80 24.42 -3.74
C GLY A 100 -15.54 23.54 -3.77
N PRO A 101 -14.35 24.12 -3.98
CA PRO A 101 -13.09 23.38 -4.03
C PRO A 101 -12.83 22.60 -2.75
N ASP A 102 -12.31 21.38 -2.90
CA ASP A 102 -12.01 20.51 -1.78
C ASP A 102 -10.76 21.00 -1.02
N LEU A 103 -10.97 21.61 0.16
CA LEU A 103 -9.87 22.06 1.04
C LEU A 103 -8.94 20.93 1.52
N HIS A 104 -9.38 19.68 1.58
CA HIS A 104 -8.49 18.56 1.90
C HIS A 104 -7.42 18.38 0.81
N GLN A 105 -7.73 18.68 -0.46
CA GLN A 105 -6.74 18.60 -1.55
C GLN A 105 -5.66 19.67 -1.44
N VAL A 106 -5.91 20.77 -0.71
CA VAL A 106 -4.88 21.78 -0.39
C VAL A 106 -3.94 21.27 0.70
N VAL A 107 -4.46 20.49 1.67
CA VAL A 107 -3.67 19.93 2.78
C VAL A 107 -2.86 18.71 2.33
N LEU A 108 -3.46 17.85 1.50
CA LEU A 108 -2.83 16.65 0.95
C LEU A 108 -1.66 17.02 0.05
N GLY A 109 -0.45 16.54 0.38
CA GLY A 109 0.75 16.88 -0.39
C GLY A 109 1.36 18.24 -0.08
N SER A 110 0.94 18.87 1.02
CA SER A 110 1.50 20.17 1.44
C SER A 110 2.94 20.10 1.96
N GLU A 111 3.46 18.90 2.23
CA GLU A 111 4.82 18.65 2.74
C GLU A 111 5.20 19.47 3.98
N GLY A 112 4.21 19.88 4.78
CA GLY A 112 4.38 20.70 5.98
C GLY A 112 4.56 22.20 5.73
N ILE A 113 4.49 22.66 4.48
CA ILE A 113 4.68 24.08 4.11
C ILE A 113 3.52 24.95 4.63
N LEU A 114 2.31 24.40 4.66
CA LEU A 114 1.10 25.15 5.01
C LEU A 114 0.79 25.12 6.52
N GLY A 115 1.42 24.22 7.27
CA GLY A 115 1.13 24.03 8.69
C GLY A 115 1.33 22.59 9.16
N VAL A 116 0.77 22.28 10.33
CA VAL A 116 0.92 20.98 11.00
C VAL A 116 -0.41 20.24 11.05
N VAL A 117 -0.44 19.02 10.50
CA VAL A 117 -1.59 18.12 10.59
C VAL A 117 -1.66 17.57 12.01
N THR A 118 -2.72 17.88 12.75
CA THR A 118 -2.88 17.47 14.16
C THR A 118 -3.86 16.32 14.35
N GLU A 119 -4.94 16.31 13.56
CA GLU A 119 -5.96 15.26 13.55
C GLU A 119 -6.27 14.82 12.13
N ALA A 120 -6.49 13.53 11.96
CA ALA A 120 -7.00 12.96 10.72
C ALA A 120 -8.01 11.87 11.03
N THR A 121 -9.05 11.80 10.22
CA THR A 121 -10.08 10.78 10.28
C THR A 121 -9.99 9.96 9.01
N ILE A 122 -9.82 8.66 9.14
CA ILE A 122 -9.63 7.76 7.99
C ILE A 122 -10.69 6.66 7.94
N LYS A 123 -10.97 6.19 6.74
CA LYS A 123 -11.76 4.97 6.51
C LYS A 123 -11.02 3.76 7.09
N ILE A 124 -11.78 2.88 7.71
CA ILE A 124 -11.31 1.58 8.19
C ILE A 124 -12.22 0.48 7.66
N PHE A 125 -11.66 -0.73 7.59
CA PHE A 125 -12.28 -1.90 7.01
C PHE A 125 -12.20 -3.06 7.99
N PRO A 126 -13.15 -4.01 7.96
CA PRO A 126 -13.03 -5.24 8.71
C PRO A 126 -11.71 -5.95 8.39
N LYS A 127 -11.08 -6.52 9.41
CA LYS A 127 -9.87 -7.33 9.23
C LYS A 127 -10.18 -8.49 8.27
N PRO A 128 -9.36 -8.73 7.23
CA PRO A 128 -9.63 -9.79 6.28
C PRO A 128 -9.53 -11.16 6.96
N GLU A 129 -10.56 -11.99 6.76
CA GLU A 129 -10.61 -13.36 7.28
C GLU A 129 -9.49 -14.24 6.69
N VAL A 130 -9.15 -14.01 5.42
CA VAL A 130 -8.16 -14.79 4.67
C VAL A 130 -7.19 -13.88 3.94
N LYS A 131 -5.89 -14.19 4.05
CA LYS A 131 -4.81 -13.62 3.24
C LYS A 131 -4.13 -14.74 2.46
N LYS A 132 -4.10 -14.65 1.14
CA LYS A 132 -3.38 -15.60 0.26
C LYS A 132 -2.29 -14.87 -0.49
N TYR A 133 -1.10 -15.44 -0.47
CA TYR A 133 0.06 -14.97 -1.22
C TYR A 133 0.39 -15.98 -2.30
N GLY A 134 0.80 -15.49 -3.46
CA GLY A 134 1.18 -16.31 -4.60
C GLY A 134 2.20 -15.59 -5.47
N SER A 135 2.89 -16.34 -6.31
CA SER A 135 3.84 -15.81 -7.28
C SER A 135 3.63 -16.50 -8.63
N LEU A 136 3.89 -15.76 -9.70
CA LEU A 136 3.85 -16.24 -11.07
C LEU A 136 5.20 -15.97 -11.73
N ILE A 137 5.67 -16.90 -12.57
CA ILE A 137 6.94 -16.77 -13.29
C ILE A 137 6.63 -16.61 -14.78
N PHE A 138 7.08 -15.48 -15.32
CA PHE A 138 6.94 -15.15 -16.74
C PHE A 138 8.23 -15.47 -17.50
N PRO A 139 8.13 -15.86 -18.81
CA PRO A 139 9.33 -16.09 -19.62
C PRO A 139 10.17 -14.83 -19.84
N THR A 140 9.55 -13.67 -19.95
CA THR A 140 10.25 -12.39 -20.06
C THR A 140 9.52 -11.33 -19.25
N PHE A 141 10.20 -10.24 -18.90
CA PHE A 141 9.59 -9.12 -18.20
C PHE A 141 8.39 -8.55 -18.97
N ARG A 142 8.49 -8.50 -20.31
CA ARG A 142 7.41 -8.03 -21.19
C ARG A 142 6.12 -8.86 -21.07
N HIS A 143 6.21 -10.17 -20.88
CA HIS A 143 5.03 -11.01 -20.63
C HIS A 143 4.36 -10.64 -19.31
N GLY A 144 5.16 -10.35 -18.27
CA GLY A 144 4.65 -9.85 -16.99
C GLY A 144 3.94 -8.50 -17.12
N VAL A 145 4.53 -7.55 -17.87
CA VAL A 145 3.90 -6.25 -18.13
C VAL A 145 2.57 -6.40 -18.87
N ASN A 146 2.52 -7.25 -19.91
CA ASN A 146 1.27 -7.51 -20.64
C ASN A 146 0.21 -8.17 -19.76
N PHE A 147 0.60 -9.08 -18.85
CA PHE A 147 -0.29 -9.66 -17.86
C PHE A 147 -0.88 -8.61 -16.92
N PHE A 148 -0.04 -7.71 -16.36
CA PHE A 148 -0.50 -6.63 -15.49
C PHE A 148 -1.46 -5.69 -16.21
N ARG A 149 -1.17 -5.35 -17.47
CA ARG A 149 -2.06 -4.55 -18.32
C ARG A 149 -3.43 -5.20 -18.48
N GLU A 150 -3.47 -6.51 -18.71
CA GLU A 150 -4.73 -7.22 -18.88
C GLU A 150 -5.54 -7.32 -17.57
N VAL A 151 -4.86 -7.56 -16.45
CA VAL A 151 -5.48 -7.55 -15.11
C VAL A 151 -6.12 -6.19 -14.80
N ALA A 152 -5.42 -5.10 -15.10
CA ALA A 152 -5.95 -3.75 -14.93
C ALA A 152 -7.14 -3.47 -15.87
N ARG A 153 -7.05 -3.93 -17.14
CA ARG A 153 -8.13 -3.78 -18.12
C ARG A 153 -9.41 -4.50 -17.71
N GLN A 154 -9.28 -5.65 -17.04
CA GLN A 154 -10.41 -6.45 -16.56
C GLN A 154 -10.91 -6.04 -15.18
N HIS A 155 -10.26 -5.09 -14.50
CA HIS A 155 -10.55 -4.70 -13.11
C HIS A 155 -10.60 -5.91 -12.16
N CYS A 156 -9.66 -6.85 -12.34
CA CYS A 156 -9.54 -8.05 -11.54
C CYS A 156 -8.27 -8.04 -10.67
N GLU A 157 -7.84 -6.85 -10.23
CA GLU A 157 -6.64 -6.68 -9.44
C GLU A 157 -6.75 -7.36 -8.07
N CYS A 158 -5.69 -8.08 -7.67
CA CYS A 158 -5.51 -8.49 -6.29
C CYS A 158 -5.23 -7.27 -5.41
N ALA A 159 -5.33 -7.45 -4.08
CA ALA A 159 -5.04 -6.40 -3.11
C ALA A 159 -3.65 -5.77 -3.34
N SER A 160 -2.65 -6.58 -3.67
CA SER A 160 -1.31 -6.15 -4.10
C SER A 160 -0.81 -7.03 -5.24
N LEU A 161 -0.16 -6.40 -6.22
CA LEU A 161 0.49 -7.02 -7.36
C LEU A 161 1.82 -6.29 -7.60
N ARG A 162 2.93 -7.03 -7.62
CA ARG A 162 4.27 -6.48 -7.89
C ARG A 162 4.96 -7.33 -8.95
N LEU A 163 5.41 -6.67 -10.01
CA LEU A 163 6.25 -7.28 -11.02
C LEU A 163 7.70 -6.93 -10.70
N VAL A 164 8.54 -7.95 -10.59
CA VAL A 164 9.97 -7.81 -10.33
C VAL A 164 10.75 -8.20 -11.58
N ASP A 165 11.86 -7.53 -11.84
CA ASP A 165 12.79 -7.90 -12.90
C ASP A 165 13.69 -9.07 -12.49
N ASN A 166 14.59 -9.49 -13.39
CA ASN A 166 15.49 -10.62 -13.13
C ASN A 166 16.57 -10.31 -12.09
N GLU A 167 17.02 -9.06 -11.97
CA GLU A 167 18.02 -8.65 -10.98
C GLU A 167 17.42 -8.72 -9.58
N GLN A 168 16.23 -8.14 -9.39
CA GLN A 168 15.46 -8.21 -8.15
C GLN A 168 15.06 -9.65 -7.82
N PHE A 169 14.71 -10.47 -8.81
CA PHE A 169 14.45 -11.89 -8.60
C PHE A 169 15.70 -12.62 -8.10
N SER A 170 16.86 -12.35 -8.72
CA SER A 170 18.15 -12.95 -8.34
C SER A 170 18.58 -12.53 -6.94
N MET A 171 18.43 -11.25 -6.61
CA MET A 171 18.61 -10.72 -5.26
C MET A 171 17.69 -11.43 -4.25
N GLY A 172 16.41 -11.61 -4.61
CA GLY A 172 15.44 -12.34 -3.78
C GLY A 172 15.82 -13.80 -3.54
N GLN A 173 16.48 -14.46 -4.51
CA GLN A 173 17.03 -15.81 -4.31
C GLN A 173 18.25 -15.80 -3.39
N ALA A 174 19.13 -14.80 -3.52
CA ALA A 174 20.32 -14.66 -2.68
C ALA A 174 19.99 -14.37 -1.21
N MET A 175 18.86 -13.70 -0.93
CA MET A 175 18.38 -13.43 0.43
C MET A 175 17.61 -14.58 1.08
N LYS A 176 17.44 -15.73 0.40
CA LYS A 176 16.82 -16.90 1.02
C LYS A 176 17.73 -17.41 2.13
N ILE A 177 17.31 -17.23 3.38
CA ILE A 177 17.98 -17.84 4.54
C ILE A 177 17.85 -19.36 4.42
N ASP A 178 18.97 -20.05 4.58
CA ASP A 178 19.03 -21.51 4.54
C ASP A 178 18.48 -22.09 5.86
N ASP A 179 17.16 -22.02 6.01
CA ASP A 179 16.48 -22.73 7.09
C ASP A 179 16.54 -24.22 6.74
N GLY A 180 17.42 -24.96 7.42
CA GLY A 180 17.79 -26.37 7.17
C GLY A 180 16.67 -27.43 7.25
N SER A 181 15.45 -27.09 6.86
CA SER A 181 14.28 -27.96 6.79
C SER A 181 14.27 -28.79 5.50
N LEU A 182 14.21 -30.12 5.67
CA LEU A 182 14.12 -31.14 4.61
C LEU A 182 13.04 -30.86 3.54
N PHE A 183 11.95 -30.19 3.94
CA PHE A 183 10.84 -29.83 3.05
C PHE A 183 11.23 -28.79 1.99
N GLN A 184 12.22 -27.94 2.29
CA GLN A 184 12.73 -26.97 1.34
C GLN A 184 13.69 -27.61 0.33
N GLY A 185 14.37 -28.71 0.68
CA GLY A 185 15.17 -29.51 -0.26
C GLY A 185 14.31 -30.11 -1.38
N LEU A 186 13.12 -30.61 -1.04
CA LEU A 186 12.14 -31.10 -2.01
C LEU A 186 11.58 -29.96 -2.88
N ARG A 187 11.27 -28.81 -2.27
CA ARG A 187 10.82 -27.61 -2.98
C ARG A 187 11.90 -27.04 -3.91
N ARG A 188 13.17 -27.01 -3.50
CA ARG A 188 14.32 -26.63 -4.34
C ARG A 188 14.51 -27.60 -5.50
N LYS A 189 14.25 -28.89 -5.29
CA LYS A 189 14.27 -29.90 -6.36
C LYS A 189 13.12 -29.68 -7.36
N MET A 190 11.92 -29.33 -6.89
CA MET A 190 10.80 -28.96 -7.76
C MET A 190 10.96 -27.60 -8.43
N GLU A 191 11.52 -26.59 -7.75
CA GLU A 191 11.89 -25.30 -8.34
C GLU A 191 12.97 -25.50 -9.41
N LYS A 192 14.01 -26.32 -9.14
CA LYS A 192 15.00 -26.70 -10.15
C LYS A 192 14.37 -27.47 -11.30
N LEU A 193 13.54 -28.49 -11.04
CA LEU A 193 12.86 -29.27 -12.10
C LEU A 193 11.90 -28.39 -12.91
N TYR A 194 11.20 -27.45 -12.30
CA TYR A 194 10.28 -26.54 -12.99
C TYR A 194 11.04 -25.52 -13.85
N VAL A 195 12.14 -24.94 -13.32
CA VAL A 195 13.02 -24.00 -14.02
C VAL A 195 13.77 -24.69 -15.18
N THR A 196 14.23 -25.94 -15.00
CA THR A 196 15.03 -26.66 -16.02
C THR A 196 14.23 -27.52 -16.98
N SER A 197 13.15 -28.19 -16.54
CA SER A 197 12.43 -29.19 -17.33
C SER A 197 11.27 -28.60 -18.15
N TRP A 198 10.64 -27.50 -17.71
CA TRP A 198 9.42 -27.00 -18.35
C TRP A 198 9.57 -25.72 -19.20
N LYS A 199 10.66 -24.94 -19.06
CA LYS A 199 10.79 -23.65 -19.79
C LYS A 199 12.14 -23.31 -20.44
N ASN A 200 13.14 -24.21 -20.47
CA ASN A 200 14.45 -23.91 -21.06
C ASN A 200 15.05 -22.57 -20.56
N PHE A 201 14.83 -22.23 -19.28
CA PHE A 201 15.26 -20.95 -18.72
C PHE A 201 16.77 -20.99 -18.41
N LYS A 202 17.59 -20.56 -19.37
CA LYS A 202 19.04 -20.45 -19.19
C LYS A 202 19.37 -19.21 -18.35
N VAL A 203 19.55 -19.40 -17.06
CA VAL A 203 20.10 -18.40 -16.10
C VAL A 203 21.46 -17.82 -16.59
N SER A 204 22.15 -18.52 -17.50
CA SER A 204 23.43 -18.08 -18.07
C SER A 204 23.35 -16.93 -19.09
N ASN A 205 22.17 -16.55 -19.57
CA ASN A 205 22.00 -15.46 -20.55
C ASN A 205 21.62 -14.10 -19.92
N LEU A 206 21.64 -14.00 -18.58
CA LEU A 206 21.11 -12.87 -17.81
C LEU A 206 21.88 -11.54 -17.95
N LYS A 207 22.94 -11.46 -18.75
CA LYS A 207 23.78 -10.25 -18.83
C LYS A 207 23.43 -9.27 -19.95
N ASN A 208 22.63 -9.65 -20.95
CA ASN A 208 22.43 -8.81 -22.13
C ASN A 208 20.95 -8.77 -22.55
N GLU A 209 20.13 -7.97 -21.86
CA GLU A 209 18.97 -7.34 -22.47
C GLU A 209 18.98 -5.86 -22.09
N GLU A 210 19.81 -5.08 -22.79
CA GLU A 210 19.59 -3.64 -22.88
C GLU A 210 18.21 -3.44 -23.51
N VAL A 211 17.29 -2.84 -22.75
CA VAL A 211 16.03 -2.36 -23.28
C VAL A 211 16.37 -1.14 -24.14
N PRO A 212 16.14 -1.15 -25.48
CA PRO A 212 16.25 0.07 -26.24
C PRO A 212 15.12 1.00 -25.76
N LEU A 213 15.53 2.07 -25.07
CA LEU A 213 14.72 3.27 -24.81
C LEU A 213 14.38 3.91 -26.16
N SER A 214 13.41 3.33 -26.86
CA SER A 214 12.65 4.02 -27.90
C SER A 214 11.35 4.48 -27.27
N LEU A 215 11.45 5.63 -26.59
CA LEU A 215 10.34 6.55 -26.50
C LEU A 215 10.36 7.30 -27.84
N ASP A 216 9.38 7.02 -28.69
CA ASP A 216 9.09 7.82 -29.88
C ASP A 216 7.56 7.99 -29.97
N PRO A 217 7.11 9.11 -30.58
CA PRO A 217 6.54 10.26 -29.86
C PRO A 217 5.05 10.19 -29.54
#